data_AF-A0A0D1JWS4-F1
#
_entry.id   AF-A0A0D1JWS4-F1
#
_cell.length_a   1.000
_cell.length_b   1.000
_cell.length_c   1.000
_cell.angle_alpha   90.00
_cell.angle_beta   90.00
_cell.angle_gamma   90.00
#
_symmetry.space_group_name_H-M   'P 1'
#
loop_
_entity.id
_entity.type
_entity.pdbx_description
1 polymer ?
#
loop_
_entity_poly.entity_id
_entity_poly.type
_entity_poly.pdbx_seq_one_letter_code
_entity_poly.pdbx_strand_id
1 'polypeptide(L)'
;MFNYYLTYQPDIPVGIGFGQFSGTHLTVLGVLAIGIYYLVHRYQRLTLAGRCHQRWGIALAIWTMELFKDIYLATTGQWDPNLLPFHLCGFGLMMVAIDAIRPNKTTQTILYSLTIWGAVAAEIFPDWAYYPLLNQWALQSFVIHTLLITYPLMLMVSGEMVPNWRDLWRSVVFLCGAVPFVLWVNARLQTNFFFLNTAAPGSPLEPLQHMFGHGALYISVIIMLLGVLWVVMYLPWALAPRRKPILA
;
A
#
# COMPACT_ATOMS: atom_id res chain seq x y z
N MET A 1 -27.96 -5.92 1.25
CA MET A 1 -26.49 -5.75 1.37
C MET A 1 -25.77 -5.49 0.05
N PHE A 2 -26.28 -5.93 -1.12
CA PHE A 2 -25.59 -5.77 -2.42
C PHE A 2 -26.01 -4.56 -3.27
N ASN A 3 -27.02 -3.79 -2.84
CA ASN A 3 -27.55 -2.66 -3.63
C ASN A 3 -26.51 -1.58 -3.94
N TYR A 4 -25.42 -1.52 -3.17
CA TYR A 4 -24.32 -0.56 -3.34
C TYR A 4 -23.00 -1.22 -3.75
N TYR A 5 -23.04 -2.42 -4.36
CA TYR A 5 -21.82 -3.17 -4.68
C TYR A 5 -20.89 -2.41 -5.63
N LEU A 6 -21.41 -1.87 -6.74
CA LEU A 6 -20.65 -1.10 -7.75
C LEU A 6 -20.84 0.43 -7.59
N THR A 7 -21.27 0.88 -6.42
CA THR A 7 -21.47 2.31 -6.17
C THR A 7 -20.18 2.91 -5.62
N TYR A 8 -19.73 4.00 -6.22
CA TYR A 8 -18.62 4.84 -5.79
C TYR A 8 -19.16 6.16 -5.25
N GLN A 9 -18.37 6.87 -4.46
CA GLN A 9 -18.74 8.22 -4.01
C GLN A 9 -19.01 9.16 -5.21
N PRO A 10 -19.94 10.12 -5.08
CA PRO A 10 -20.66 10.53 -3.88
C PRO A 10 -21.97 9.76 -3.61
N ASP A 11 -22.34 8.78 -4.44
CA ASP A 11 -23.68 8.13 -4.41
C ASP A 11 -23.88 7.11 -3.28
N ILE A 12 -22.92 7.02 -2.35
CA ILE A 12 -23.00 6.16 -1.16
C ILE A 12 -23.75 6.91 -0.04
N PRO A 13 -24.88 6.37 0.48
CA PRO A 13 -25.59 6.97 1.61
C PRO A 13 -24.72 7.11 2.86
N VAL A 14 -24.98 8.14 3.65
CA VAL A 14 -24.30 8.33 4.94
C VAL A 14 -24.77 7.27 5.95
N GLY A 15 -23.85 6.75 6.76
CA GLY A 15 -24.16 5.87 7.89
C GLY A 15 -24.26 4.38 7.58
N ILE A 16 -24.01 3.96 6.34
CA ILE A 16 -23.98 2.53 5.95
C ILE A 16 -22.56 1.92 5.92
N GLY A 17 -21.56 2.74 6.22
CA GLY A 17 -20.16 2.33 6.25
C GLY A 17 -19.86 1.30 7.34
N PHE A 18 -18.86 0.45 7.12
CA PHE A 18 -18.44 -0.51 8.16
C PHE A 18 -17.79 0.18 9.37
N GLY A 19 -17.28 1.41 9.20
CA GLY A 19 -16.74 2.25 10.27
C GLY A 19 -15.31 1.87 10.69
N GLN A 20 -14.46 2.88 10.86
CA GLN A 20 -13.09 2.70 11.32
C GLN A 20 -13.07 2.25 12.79
N PHE A 21 -12.23 1.25 13.09
CA PHE A 21 -12.13 0.59 14.40
C PHE A 21 -13.44 -0.01 14.96
N SER A 22 -14.45 -0.23 14.12
CA SER A 22 -15.64 -0.98 14.51
C SER A 22 -15.33 -2.47 14.75
N GLY A 23 -16.24 -3.20 15.39
CA GLY A 23 -16.11 -4.66 15.54
C GLY A 23 -16.00 -5.39 14.19
N THR A 24 -16.68 -4.87 13.15
CA THR A 24 -16.56 -5.37 11.78
C THR A 24 -15.15 -5.14 11.24
N HIS A 25 -14.61 -3.92 11.38
CA HIS A 25 -13.26 -3.60 10.93
C HIS A 25 -12.21 -4.49 11.60
N LEU A 26 -12.27 -4.63 12.93
CA LEU A 26 -11.34 -5.47 13.69
C LEU A 26 -11.43 -6.95 13.28
N THR A 27 -12.63 -7.44 12.98
CA THR A 27 -12.84 -8.81 12.47
C THR A 27 -12.17 -8.99 11.11
N VAL A 28 -12.34 -8.03 10.20
CA VAL A 28 -11.70 -8.04 8.87
C VAL A 28 -10.18 -8.07 9.02
N LEU A 29 -9.60 -7.19 9.84
CA LEU A 29 -8.16 -7.18 10.11
C LEU A 29 -7.65 -8.53 10.64
N GLY A 30 -8.40 -9.18 11.53
CA GLY A 30 -8.06 -10.51 12.02
C GLY A 30 -8.05 -11.58 10.91
N VAL A 31 -9.05 -11.58 10.03
CA VAL A 31 -9.12 -12.49 8.88
C VAL A 31 -7.97 -12.24 7.90
N LEU A 32 -7.70 -10.97 7.58
CA LEU A 32 -6.60 -10.60 6.68
C LEU A 32 -5.25 -11.00 7.27
N ALA A 33 -5.02 -10.81 8.56
CA ALA A 33 -3.79 -11.23 9.24
C ALA A 33 -3.58 -12.76 9.16
N ILE A 34 -4.64 -13.56 9.33
CA ILE A 34 -4.58 -15.02 9.15
C ILE A 34 -4.23 -15.37 7.70
N GLY A 35 -4.81 -14.66 6.73
CA GLY A 35 -4.50 -14.82 5.30
C GLY A 35 -3.04 -14.53 4.98
N ILE A 36 -2.51 -13.40 5.48
CA ILE A 36 -1.09 -13.02 5.35
C ILE A 36 -0.21 -14.13 5.94
N TYR A 37 -0.48 -14.56 7.17
CA TYR A 37 0.28 -15.62 7.83
C TYR A 37 0.30 -16.91 7.00
N TYR A 38 -0.85 -17.35 6.51
CA TYR A 38 -0.96 -18.55 5.69
C TYR A 38 -0.16 -18.44 4.39
N LEU A 39 -0.28 -17.32 3.66
CA LEU A 39 0.43 -17.11 2.40
C LEU A 39 1.95 -17.04 2.57
N VAL A 40 2.42 -16.36 3.63
CA VAL A 40 3.83 -16.28 3.99
C VAL A 40 4.39 -17.64 4.40
N HIS A 41 3.69 -18.36 5.27
CA HIS A 41 4.13 -19.69 5.73
C HIS A 41 4.14 -20.73 4.59
N ARG A 42 3.13 -20.69 3.71
CA ARG A 42 3.10 -21.50 2.50
C ARG A 42 4.31 -21.21 1.62
N TYR A 43 4.62 -19.94 1.39
CA TYR A 43 5.71 -19.50 0.51
C TYR A 43 7.08 -20.06 0.93
N GLN A 44 7.35 -20.13 2.24
CA GLN A 44 8.60 -20.72 2.76
C GLN A 44 8.79 -22.18 2.35
N ARG A 45 7.70 -22.94 2.24
CA ARG A 45 7.69 -24.38 1.94
C ARG A 45 7.69 -24.68 0.45
N LEU A 46 7.55 -23.67 -0.42
CA LEU A 46 7.52 -23.86 -1.86
C LEU A 46 8.94 -24.02 -2.44
N THR A 47 9.02 -24.81 -3.52
CA THR A 47 10.19 -24.86 -4.41
C THR A 47 10.39 -23.52 -5.11
N LEU A 48 11.55 -23.30 -5.74
CA LEU A 48 11.81 -22.07 -6.51
C LEU A 48 10.74 -21.80 -7.58
N ALA A 49 10.30 -22.84 -8.29
CA ALA A 49 9.21 -22.72 -9.28
C ALA A 49 7.88 -22.33 -8.62
N GLY A 50 7.54 -22.93 -7.47
CA GLY A 50 6.34 -22.59 -6.71
C GLY A 50 6.37 -21.15 -6.18
N ARG A 51 7.52 -20.68 -5.71
CA ARG A 51 7.72 -19.28 -5.28
C ARG A 51 7.55 -18.30 -6.44
N CYS A 52 8.10 -18.62 -7.61
CA CYS A 52 7.88 -17.84 -8.83
C CYS A 52 6.40 -17.77 -9.17
N HIS A 53 5.70 -18.91 -9.18
CA HIS A 53 4.27 -18.97 -9.46
C HIS A 53 3.43 -18.16 -8.46
N GLN A 54 3.73 -18.21 -7.15
CA GLN A 54 3.02 -17.42 -6.15
C GLN A 54 3.26 -15.91 -6.32
N ARG A 55 4.49 -15.48 -6.66
CA ARG A 55 4.79 -14.06 -6.94
C ARG A 55 4.02 -13.55 -8.15
N TRP A 56 3.99 -14.34 -9.22
CA TRP A 56 3.20 -14.04 -10.41
C TRP A 56 1.70 -14.04 -10.12
N GLY A 57 1.20 -15.00 -9.34
CA GLY A 57 -0.20 -15.06 -8.93
C GLY A 57 -0.64 -13.81 -8.17
N ILE A 58 0.18 -13.31 -7.24
CA ILE A 58 -0.09 -12.06 -6.53
C ILE A 58 -0.05 -10.85 -7.47
N ALA A 59 0.98 -10.75 -8.31
CA ALA A 59 1.09 -9.64 -9.27
C ALA A 59 -0.12 -9.60 -10.22
N LEU A 60 -0.52 -10.75 -10.76
CA LEU A 60 -1.68 -10.87 -11.63
C LEU A 60 -2.97 -10.53 -10.87
N ALA A 61 -3.18 -11.06 -9.67
CA ALA A 61 -4.38 -10.76 -8.88
C ALA A 61 -4.53 -9.26 -8.61
N ILE A 62 -3.45 -8.60 -8.20
CA ILE A 62 -3.39 -7.16 -7.98
C ILE A 62 -3.79 -6.39 -9.24
N TRP A 63 -3.16 -6.68 -10.37
CA TRP A 63 -3.39 -5.95 -11.61
C TRP A 63 -4.74 -6.26 -12.25
N THR A 64 -5.26 -7.47 -12.08
CA THR A 64 -6.63 -7.82 -12.50
C THR A 64 -7.65 -7.02 -11.69
N MET A 65 -7.47 -6.87 -10.38
CA MET A 65 -8.35 -6.03 -9.57
C MET A 65 -8.24 -4.55 -9.95
N GLU A 66 -7.02 -4.04 -10.16
CA GLU A 66 -6.81 -2.66 -10.59
C GLU A 66 -7.46 -2.36 -11.94
N LEU A 67 -7.29 -3.25 -12.92
CA LEU A 67 -7.93 -3.15 -14.23
C LEU A 67 -9.45 -3.28 -14.14
N PHE A 68 -9.95 -4.23 -13.32
CA PHE A 68 -11.39 -4.38 -13.08
C PHE A 68 -11.98 -3.09 -12.51
N LYS A 69 -11.28 -2.44 -11.58
CA LYS A 69 -11.65 -1.15 -11.00
C LYS A 69 -11.81 -0.08 -12.05
N ASP A 70 -10.82 0.11 -12.90
CA ASP A 70 -10.88 1.10 -13.97
C ASP A 70 -12.01 0.80 -14.97
N ILE A 71 -12.23 -0.47 -15.33
CA ILE A 71 -13.30 -0.88 -16.25
C ILE A 71 -14.69 -0.62 -15.65
N TYR A 72 -14.94 -1.03 -14.39
CA TYR A 72 -16.28 -0.86 -13.82
C TYR A 72 -16.60 0.62 -13.64
N LEU A 73 -15.65 1.43 -13.16
CA LEU A 73 -15.85 2.87 -12.96
C LEU A 73 -16.10 3.60 -14.29
N ALA A 74 -15.38 3.21 -15.34
CA ALA A 74 -15.58 3.78 -16.67
C ALA A 74 -16.95 3.38 -17.25
N THR A 75 -17.37 2.13 -17.08
CA THR A 75 -18.66 1.65 -17.64
C THR A 75 -19.88 2.15 -16.85
N THR A 76 -19.74 2.45 -15.56
CA THR A 76 -20.82 3.04 -14.74
C THR A 76 -20.81 4.57 -14.74
N GLY A 77 -19.84 5.22 -15.40
CA GLY A 77 -19.73 6.68 -15.44
C GLY A 77 -19.28 7.32 -14.13
N GLN A 78 -18.67 6.54 -13.23
CA GLN A 78 -18.26 6.96 -11.88
C GLN A 78 -16.74 7.21 -11.77
N TRP A 79 -16.06 7.36 -12.91
CA TRP A 79 -14.61 7.57 -12.94
C TRP A 79 -14.22 8.96 -12.44
N ASP A 80 -13.18 9.02 -11.61
CA ASP A 80 -12.64 10.25 -11.01
C ASP A 80 -11.11 10.27 -11.19
N PRO A 81 -10.49 11.41 -11.57
CA PRO A 81 -9.03 11.54 -11.66
C PRO A 81 -8.25 11.11 -10.41
N ASN A 82 -8.81 11.24 -9.21
CA ASN A 82 -8.21 10.78 -7.95
C ASN A 82 -8.04 9.25 -7.88
N LEU A 83 -8.64 8.51 -8.81
CA LEU A 83 -8.60 7.05 -8.87
C LEU A 83 -7.39 6.50 -9.64
N LEU A 84 -6.59 7.38 -10.24
CA LEU A 84 -5.35 6.98 -10.90
C LEU A 84 -4.39 6.31 -9.90
N PRO A 85 -3.56 5.34 -10.34
CA PRO A 85 -2.66 4.58 -9.45
C PRO A 85 -1.41 5.38 -9.07
N PHE A 86 -1.55 6.67 -8.74
CA PHE A 86 -0.46 7.57 -8.37
C PHE A 86 -0.33 7.78 -6.86
N HIS A 87 -1.11 7.04 -6.05
CA HIS A 87 -0.80 6.84 -4.63
C HIS A 87 0.43 5.95 -4.45
N LEU A 88 1.03 5.98 -3.26
CA LEU A 88 2.20 5.16 -2.94
C LEU A 88 1.92 3.66 -3.10
N CYS A 89 0.69 3.22 -2.76
CA CYS A 89 0.22 1.86 -3.01
C CYS A 89 0.20 1.56 -4.51
N GLY A 90 -0.32 2.47 -5.34
CA GLY A 90 -0.28 2.39 -6.81
C GLY A 90 1.12 2.11 -7.36
N PHE A 91 2.14 2.87 -6.91
CA PHE A 91 3.54 2.55 -7.24
C PHE A 91 3.98 1.19 -6.71
N GLY A 92 3.51 0.79 -5.52
CA GLY A 92 3.69 -0.54 -4.95
C GLY A 92 3.20 -1.67 -5.87
N LEU A 93 2.04 -1.52 -6.51
CA LEU A 93 1.53 -2.47 -7.51
C LEU A 93 2.54 -2.66 -8.66
N MET A 94 3.13 -1.55 -9.13
CA MET A 94 4.16 -1.59 -10.18
C MET A 94 5.41 -2.33 -9.68
N MET A 95 5.86 -2.03 -8.46
CA MET A 95 7.04 -2.66 -7.88
C MET A 95 6.84 -4.17 -7.68
N VAL A 96 5.65 -4.61 -7.26
CA VAL A 96 5.31 -6.04 -7.16
C VAL A 96 5.40 -6.72 -8.53
N ALA A 97 4.85 -6.10 -9.58
CA ALA A 97 4.91 -6.68 -10.93
C ALA A 97 6.34 -6.73 -11.49
N ILE A 98 7.10 -5.64 -11.36
CA ILE A 98 8.49 -5.59 -11.81
C ILE A 98 9.32 -6.62 -11.06
N ASP A 99 9.14 -6.75 -9.74
CA ASP A 99 9.86 -7.72 -8.92
C ASP A 99 9.46 -9.17 -9.26
N ALA A 100 8.19 -9.43 -9.56
CA ALA A 100 7.72 -10.75 -9.97
C ALA A 100 8.31 -11.19 -11.32
N ILE A 101 8.50 -10.25 -12.26
CA ILE A 101 9.16 -10.49 -13.56
C ILE A 101 10.67 -10.65 -13.37
N ARG A 102 11.30 -9.68 -12.70
CA ARG A 102 12.74 -9.58 -12.54
C ARG A 102 13.09 -9.11 -11.12
N PRO A 103 13.30 -10.05 -10.19
CA PRO A 103 13.63 -9.74 -8.81
C PRO A 103 14.88 -8.88 -8.73
N ASN A 104 14.84 -7.77 -7.99
CA ASN A 104 16.03 -6.93 -7.83
C ASN A 104 16.02 -6.13 -6.52
N LYS A 105 17.20 -5.63 -6.14
CA LYS A 105 17.37 -4.88 -4.88
C LYS A 105 16.57 -3.59 -4.84
N THR A 106 16.35 -2.91 -5.97
CA THR A 106 15.63 -1.64 -5.99
C THR A 106 14.15 -1.83 -5.71
N THR A 107 13.48 -2.74 -6.41
CA THR A 107 12.08 -3.07 -6.17
C THR A 107 11.87 -3.54 -4.74
N GLN A 108 12.69 -4.46 -4.26
CA GLN A 108 12.62 -4.97 -2.89
C GLN A 108 12.83 -3.88 -1.84
N THR A 109 13.80 -2.98 -2.04
CA THR A 109 14.03 -1.86 -1.11
C THR A 109 12.83 -0.92 -1.08
N ILE A 110 12.24 -0.58 -2.23
CA ILE A 110 11.05 0.28 -2.30
C ILE A 110 9.84 -0.40 -1.64
N LEU A 111 9.60 -1.68 -1.96
CA LEU A 111 8.51 -2.47 -1.37
C LEU A 111 8.60 -2.52 0.14
N TYR A 112 9.81 -2.74 0.68
CA TYR A 112 10.01 -2.77 2.12
C TYR A 112 9.98 -1.38 2.76
N SER A 113 10.76 -0.42 2.27
CA SER A 113 10.93 0.90 2.90
C SER A 113 9.72 1.83 2.79
N LEU A 114 8.85 1.62 1.80
CA LEU A 114 7.73 2.52 1.49
C LEU A 114 6.40 1.76 1.44
N THR A 115 6.29 0.75 0.59
CA THR A 115 4.98 0.15 0.26
C THR A 115 4.35 -0.61 1.42
N ILE A 116 5.08 -1.50 2.10
CA ILE A 116 4.50 -2.35 3.15
C ILE A 116 3.86 -1.52 4.27
N TRP A 117 4.49 -0.44 4.71
CA TRP A 117 3.98 0.39 5.81
C TRP A 117 2.88 1.33 5.37
N GLY A 118 2.93 1.84 4.14
CA GLY A 118 1.79 2.54 3.54
C GLY A 118 0.56 1.63 3.49
N ALA A 119 0.73 0.37 3.11
CA ALA A 119 -0.35 -0.60 3.07
C ALA A 119 -0.86 -0.99 4.47
N VAL A 120 0.03 -1.19 5.45
CA VAL A 120 -0.38 -1.39 6.85
C VAL A 120 -1.16 -0.19 7.38
N ALA A 121 -0.71 1.04 7.09
CA ALA A 121 -1.41 2.24 7.51
C ALA A 121 -2.79 2.35 6.85
N ALA A 122 -2.92 2.00 5.56
CA ALA A 122 -4.20 1.98 4.86
C ALA A 122 -5.17 0.93 5.44
N GLU A 123 -4.68 -0.24 5.86
CA GLU A 123 -5.48 -1.26 6.53
C GLU A 123 -5.95 -0.80 7.92
N ILE A 124 -5.10 -0.13 8.70
CA ILE A 124 -5.44 0.31 10.07
C ILE A 124 -6.31 1.57 10.07
N PHE A 125 -6.03 2.49 9.14
CA PHE A 125 -6.70 3.79 8.99
C PHE A 125 -7.33 3.90 7.58
N PRO A 126 -8.30 3.05 7.23
CA PRO A 126 -8.85 3.01 5.88
C PRO A 126 -9.66 4.26 5.58
N ASP A 127 -9.26 4.97 4.52
CA ASP A 127 -10.04 6.09 3.99
C ASP A 127 -11.31 5.63 3.25
N TRP A 128 -11.56 4.32 3.14
CA TRP A 128 -12.78 3.71 2.62
C TRP A 128 -13.74 3.21 3.71
N ALA A 129 -13.56 3.60 4.98
CA ALA A 129 -14.40 3.17 6.10
C ALA A 129 -15.89 3.54 5.98
N TYR A 130 -16.21 4.52 5.15
CA TYR A 130 -17.58 4.98 4.90
C TYR A 130 -18.34 4.10 3.90
N TYR A 131 -17.68 3.17 3.19
CA TYR A 131 -18.35 2.21 2.32
C TYR A 131 -18.91 1.03 3.12
N PRO A 132 -20.04 0.42 2.69
CA PRO A 132 -20.45 -0.88 3.17
C PRO A 132 -19.33 -1.91 2.99
N LEU A 133 -19.19 -2.86 3.92
CA LEU A 133 -18.11 -3.86 3.82
C LEU A 133 -18.14 -4.65 2.50
N LEU A 134 -19.35 -5.00 2.02
CA LEU A 134 -19.55 -5.75 0.77
C LEU A 134 -19.60 -4.87 -0.47
N ASN A 135 -19.02 -3.67 -0.43
CA ASN A 135 -18.84 -2.82 -1.61
C ASN A 135 -17.56 -3.23 -2.36
N GLN A 136 -17.58 -3.18 -3.71
CA GLN A 136 -16.44 -3.55 -4.54
C GLN A 136 -15.17 -2.75 -4.19
N TRP A 137 -15.29 -1.44 -4.00
CA TRP A 137 -14.18 -0.56 -3.63
C TRP A 137 -13.57 -0.97 -2.28
N ALA A 138 -14.43 -1.18 -1.27
CA ALA A 138 -13.98 -1.60 0.06
C ALA A 138 -13.28 -2.97 0.02
N LEU A 139 -13.91 -3.98 -0.60
CA LEU A 139 -13.37 -5.33 -0.70
C LEU A 139 -12.04 -5.34 -1.46
N GLN A 140 -11.98 -4.69 -2.61
CA GLN A 140 -10.77 -4.60 -3.40
C GLN A 140 -9.65 -3.89 -2.64
N SER A 141 -9.94 -2.78 -1.97
CA SER A 141 -8.96 -2.04 -1.18
C SER A 141 -8.35 -2.92 -0.09
N PHE A 142 -9.17 -3.64 0.68
CA PHE A 142 -8.65 -4.62 1.65
C PHE A 142 -7.77 -5.69 1.00
N VAL A 143 -8.21 -6.29 -0.10
CA VAL A 143 -7.43 -7.38 -0.72
C VAL A 143 -6.11 -6.88 -1.32
N ILE A 144 -6.11 -5.75 -2.03
CA ILE A 144 -4.88 -5.19 -2.62
C ILE A 144 -3.87 -4.84 -1.54
N HIS A 145 -4.27 -4.11 -0.49
CA HIS A 145 -3.35 -3.72 0.58
C HIS A 145 -2.82 -4.92 1.34
N THR A 146 -3.66 -5.91 1.63
CA THR A 146 -3.23 -7.20 2.19
C THR A 146 -2.18 -7.91 1.31
N LEU A 147 -2.34 -7.92 -0.01
CA LEU A 147 -1.36 -8.50 -0.93
C LEU A 147 -0.06 -7.70 -1.00
N LEU A 148 -0.14 -6.35 -0.96
CA LEU A 148 1.01 -5.46 -0.89
C LEU A 148 1.80 -5.61 0.42
N ILE A 149 1.14 -6.02 1.51
CA ILE A 149 1.81 -6.38 2.77
C ILE A 149 2.46 -7.77 2.64
N THR A 150 1.69 -8.73 2.13
CA THR A 150 2.11 -10.13 2.00
C THR A 150 3.37 -10.28 1.15
N TYR A 151 3.45 -9.59 0.01
CA TYR A 151 4.54 -9.75 -0.95
C TYR A 151 5.94 -9.50 -0.38
N PRO A 152 6.27 -8.32 0.18
CA PRO A 152 7.55 -8.09 0.84
C PRO A 152 7.77 -8.99 2.07
N LEU A 153 6.74 -9.35 2.82
CA LEU A 153 6.88 -10.28 3.96
C LEU A 153 7.32 -11.67 3.50
N MET A 154 6.74 -12.21 2.42
CA MET A 154 7.15 -13.49 1.84
C MET A 154 8.64 -13.51 1.50
N LEU A 155 9.12 -12.47 0.81
CA LEU A 155 10.53 -12.36 0.40
C LEU A 155 11.46 -12.22 1.61
N MET A 156 11.04 -11.45 2.62
CA MET A 156 11.81 -11.23 3.84
C MET A 156 11.94 -12.52 4.66
N VAL A 157 10.81 -13.19 4.88
CA VAL A 157 10.70 -14.37 5.72
C VAL A 157 11.29 -15.61 5.03
N SER A 158 11.34 -15.64 3.69
CA SER A 158 12.06 -16.67 2.94
C SER A 158 13.58 -16.43 2.85
N GLY A 159 14.07 -15.25 3.24
CA GLY A 159 15.47 -14.85 3.12
C GLY A 159 15.90 -14.39 1.72
N GLU A 160 14.95 -14.21 0.80
CA GLU A 160 15.19 -13.66 -0.54
C GLU A 160 15.41 -12.14 -0.53
N MET A 161 14.87 -11.46 0.48
CA MET A 161 15.09 -10.04 0.75
C MET A 161 15.65 -9.87 2.16
N VAL A 162 16.80 -9.20 2.27
CA VAL A 162 17.37 -8.79 3.57
C VAL A 162 17.46 -7.27 3.57
N PRO A 163 16.59 -6.56 4.34
CA PRO A 163 16.65 -5.12 4.43
C PRO A 163 18.01 -4.60 4.89
N ASN A 164 18.50 -3.56 4.23
CA ASN A 164 19.77 -2.93 4.52
C ASN A 164 19.65 -1.41 4.41
N TRP A 165 19.95 -0.70 5.49
CA TRP A 165 19.82 0.77 5.53
C TRP A 165 20.71 1.46 4.50
N ARG A 166 21.82 0.82 4.09
CA ARG A 166 22.72 1.35 3.06
C ARG A 166 22.09 1.39 1.67
N ASP A 167 21.01 0.65 1.44
CA ASP A 167 20.27 0.64 0.19
C ASP A 167 19.13 1.66 0.15
N LEU A 168 18.83 2.37 1.27
CA LEU A 168 17.75 3.36 1.36
C LEU A 168 17.86 4.50 0.33
N TRP A 169 19.06 4.79 -0.18
CA TRP A 169 19.25 5.77 -1.25
C TRP A 169 18.39 5.46 -2.48
N ARG A 170 18.09 4.18 -2.75
CA ARG A 170 17.22 3.75 -3.86
C ARG A 170 15.80 4.30 -3.69
N SER A 171 15.28 4.26 -2.48
CA SER A 171 13.96 4.81 -2.14
C SER A 171 13.97 6.34 -2.12
N VAL A 172 15.06 6.96 -1.67
CA VAL A 172 15.24 8.42 -1.77
C VAL A 172 15.21 8.86 -3.24
N VAL A 173 16.00 8.22 -4.12
CA VAL A 173 16.00 8.53 -5.56
C VAL A 173 14.62 8.32 -6.18
N PHE A 174 13.93 7.23 -5.82
CA PHE A 174 12.56 7.01 -6.25
C PHE A 174 11.63 8.15 -5.83
N LEU A 175 11.67 8.59 -4.57
CA LEU A 175 10.85 9.69 -4.06
C LEU A 175 11.22 11.04 -4.70
N CYS A 176 12.50 11.29 -4.98
CA CYS A 176 12.94 12.49 -5.69
C CYS A 176 12.35 12.59 -7.11
N GLY A 177 12.00 11.46 -7.74
CA GLY A 177 11.26 11.46 -9.01
C GLY A 177 9.74 11.44 -8.83
N ALA A 178 9.23 10.56 -7.96
CA ALA A 178 7.82 10.34 -7.77
C ALA A 178 7.10 11.54 -7.13
N VAL A 179 7.70 12.20 -6.14
CA VAL A 179 7.06 13.32 -5.43
C VAL A 179 6.87 14.53 -6.34
N PRO A 180 7.88 15.03 -7.09
CA PRO A 180 7.65 16.13 -8.03
C PRO A 180 6.63 15.79 -9.12
N PHE A 181 6.67 14.56 -9.65
CA PHE A 181 5.68 14.09 -10.60
C PHE A 181 4.26 14.12 -10.01
N VAL A 182 4.09 13.57 -8.81
CA VAL A 182 2.80 13.53 -8.11
C VAL A 182 2.30 14.94 -7.77
N LEU A 183 3.17 15.85 -7.31
CA LEU A 183 2.80 17.25 -7.07
C LEU A 183 2.34 17.96 -8.35
N TRP A 184 3.02 17.69 -9.48
CA TRP A 184 2.61 18.21 -10.77
C TRP A 184 1.23 17.67 -11.20
N VAL A 185 0.98 16.36 -11.04
CA VAL A 185 -0.34 15.76 -11.33
C VAL A 185 -1.41 16.35 -10.41
N ASN A 186 -1.16 16.43 -9.10
CA ASN A 186 -2.09 16.99 -8.12
C ASN A 186 -2.50 18.42 -8.49
N ALA A 187 -1.55 19.26 -8.88
CA ALA A 187 -1.85 20.63 -9.31
C ALA A 187 -2.70 20.68 -10.58
N ARG A 188 -2.47 19.77 -11.54
CA ARG A 188 -3.16 19.75 -12.84
C ARG A 188 -4.56 19.14 -12.77
N LEU A 189 -4.73 18.08 -11.98
CA LEU A 189 -5.98 17.32 -11.89
C LEU A 189 -6.79 17.64 -10.63
N GLN A 190 -6.30 18.57 -9.78
CA GLN A 190 -6.91 18.92 -8.49
C GLN A 190 -7.09 17.70 -7.59
N THR A 191 -6.09 16.81 -7.59
CA THR A 191 -6.09 15.56 -6.82
C THR A 191 -5.22 15.66 -5.56
N ASN A 192 -5.27 14.63 -4.72
CA ASN A 192 -4.50 14.55 -3.47
C ASN A 192 -3.71 13.23 -3.32
N PHE A 193 -2.98 12.85 -4.36
CA PHE A 193 -2.05 11.73 -4.30
C PHE A 193 -0.98 11.95 -3.22
N PHE A 194 -0.58 10.86 -2.56
CA PHE A 194 0.39 10.84 -1.45
C PHE A 194 -0.07 11.62 -0.20
N PHE A 195 -1.30 12.13 -0.16
CA PHE A 195 -1.82 12.95 0.95
C PHE A 195 -0.94 14.18 1.24
N LEU A 196 -0.34 14.76 0.20
CA LEU A 196 0.59 15.90 0.30
C LEU A 196 -0.13 17.23 0.49
N ASN A 197 -1.36 17.37 -0.04
CA ASN A 197 -2.16 18.58 0.09
C ASN A 197 -3.07 18.51 1.33
N THR A 198 -3.71 17.36 1.53
CA THR A 198 -4.62 17.08 2.64
C THR A 198 -4.33 15.72 3.25
N ALA A 199 -4.32 15.62 4.56
CA ALA A 199 -4.18 14.38 5.29
C ALA A 199 -5.38 13.46 5.06
N ALA A 200 -5.15 12.15 5.13
CA ALA A 200 -6.22 11.17 5.13
C ALA A 200 -7.08 11.34 6.40
N PRO A 201 -8.42 11.48 6.30
CA PRO A 201 -9.30 11.58 7.46
C PRO A 201 -9.17 10.36 8.39
N GLY A 202 -9.18 10.57 9.70
CA GLY A 202 -9.07 9.50 10.70
C GLY A 202 -7.68 8.86 10.80
N SER A 203 -6.69 9.35 10.04
CA SER A 203 -5.31 8.89 10.09
C SER A 203 -4.47 9.70 11.08
N PRO A 204 -3.30 9.19 11.51
CA PRO A 204 -2.36 9.97 12.32
C PRO A 204 -1.85 11.25 11.65
N LEU A 205 -2.04 11.41 10.33
CA LEU A 205 -1.64 12.61 9.61
C LEU A 205 -2.60 13.79 9.84
N GLU A 206 -3.88 13.53 10.12
CA GLU A 206 -4.89 14.56 10.34
C GLU A 206 -4.55 15.51 11.51
N PRO A 207 -4.28 15.03 12.74
CA PRO A 207 -3.89 15.92 13.84
C PRO A 207 -2.57 16.65 13.57
N LEU A 208 -1.65 16.05 12.79
CA LEU A 208 -0.40 16.70 12.41
C LEU A 208 -0.64 17.83 11.41
N GLN A 209 -1.53 17.65 10.45
CA GLN A 209 -1.92 18.73 9.54
C GLN A 209 -2.62 19.87 10.30
N HIS A 210 -3.49 19.55 11.27
CA HIS A 210 -4.11 20.58 12.13
C HIS A 210 -3.07 21.37 12.92
N MET A 211 -2.00 20.72 13.39
CA MET A 211 -0.94 21.36 14.19
C MET A 211 0.04 22.18 13.35
N PHE A 212 0.44 21.67 12.18
CA PHE A 212 1.51 22.25 11.35
C PHE A 212 1.01 22.99 10.10
N GLY A 213 -0.30 23.01 9.87
CA GLY A 213 -0.93 23.70 8.74
C GLY A 213 -0.80 22.94 7.43
N HIS A 214 -0.59 23.66 6.33
CA HIS A 214 -0.52 23.10 4.98
C HIS A 214 0.79 23.47 4.29
N GLY A 215 1.09 22.82 3.16
CA GLY A 215 2.26 23.15 2.33
C GLY A 215 3.57 22.67 2.95
N ALA A 216 4.62 23.49 2.86
CA ALA A 216 6.00 23.07 3.13
C ALA A 216 6.23 22.53 4.56
N LEU A 217 5.59 23.13 5.58
CA LEU A 217 5.73 22.67 6.96
C LEU A 217 5.14 21.28 7.16
N TYR A 218 3.93 21.04 6.65
CA TYR A 218 3.28 19.73 6.69
C TYR A 218 4.08 18.66 5.93
N ILE A 219 4.58 18.99 4.73
CA ILE A 219 5.45 18.09 3.96
C ILE A 219 6.74 17.75 4.74
N SER A 220 7.34 18.73 5.43
CA SER A 220 8.52 18.51 6.26
C SER A 220 8.23 17.53 7.41
N VAL A 221 7.05 17.61 8.01
CA VAL A 221 6.60 16.66 9.04
C VAL A 221 6.44 15.26 8.46
N ILE A 222 5.83 15.10 7.28
CA ILE A 222 5.73 13.79 6.61
C ILE A 222 7.12 13.18 6.36
N ILE A 223 8.07 13.98 5.86
CA ILE A 223 9.45 13.54 5.63
C ILE A 223 10.11 13.10 6.94
N MET A 224 9.90 13.85 8.03
CA MET A 224 10.41 13.49 9.35
C MET A 224 9.81 12.16 9.85
N LEU A 225 8.49 11.97 9.72
CA LEU A 225 7.83 10.72 10.07
C LEU A 225 8.37 9.54 9.27
N LEU A 226 8.60 9.72 7.97
CA LEU A 226 9.22 8.71 7.12
C LEU A 226 10.64 8.37 7.61
N GLY A 227 11.41 9.37 8.02
CA GLY A 227 12.74 9.17 8.62
C GLY A 227 12.67 8.36 9.92
N VAL A 228 11.76 8.71 10.83
CA VAL A 228 11.53 7.95 12.09
C VAL A 228 11.11 6.51 11.78
N LEU A 229 10.18 6.33 10.83
CA LEU A 229 9.73 5.02 10.39
C LEU A 229 10.90 4.19 9.86
N TRP A 230 11.76 4.75 9.01
CA TRP A 230 12.95 4.07 8.52
C TRP A 230 13.92 3.69 9.64
N VAL A 231 14.14 4.55 10.63
CA VAL A 231 14.94 4.19 11.81
C VAL A 231 14.35 2.97 12.50
N VAL A 232 13.05 2.99 12.81
CA VAL A 232 12.37 1.87 13.48
C VAL A 232 12.48 0.57 12.68
N MET A 233 12.28 0.65 11.36
CA MET A 233 12.30 -0.52 10.49
C MET A 233 13.70 -1.12 10.31
N TYR A 234 14.71 -0.26 10.14
CA TYR A 234 16.05 -0.71 9.77
C TYR A 234 16.99 -0.91 10.98
N LEU A 235 16.65 -0.37 12.15
CA LEU A 235 17.45 -0.54 13.37
C LEU A 235 17.64 -2.02 13.74
N PRO A 236 16.62 -2.91 13.72
CA PRO A 236 16.82 -4.33 13.99
C PRO A 236 17.83 -4.99 13.04
N TRP A 237 17.82 -4.59 11.76
CA TRP A 237 18.74 -5.12 10.75
C TRP A 237 20.16 -4.57 10.87
N ALA A 238 20.30 -3.35 11.37
CA ALA A 238 21.60 -2.74 11.64
C ALA A 238 22.30 -3.38 12.85
N LEU A 239 21.52 -3.82 13.85
CA LEU A 239 22.02 -4.45 15.07
C LEU A 239 22.23 -5.97 14.93
N ALA A 240 21.48 -6.63 14.05
CA ALA A 240 21.62 -8.07 13.82
C ALA A 240 22.92 -8.43 13.05
N PRO A 241 23.52 -9.61 13.28
CA PRO A 241 24.63 -10.11 12.47
C PRO A 241 24.25 -10.15 10.98
N ARG A 242 25.13 -9.63 10.11
CA ARG A 242 24.87 -9.51 8.67
C ARG A 242 24.45 -10.85 8.06
N ARG A 243 23.20 -10.94 7.60
CA ARG A 243 22.71 -12.05 6.77
C ARG A 243 22.91 -11.69 5.30
N LYS A 244 23.45 -12.61 4.50
CA LYS A 244 23.44 -12.48 3.03
C LYS A 244 22.10 -13.01 2.51
N PRO A 245 21.47 -12.36 1.52
CA PRO A 245 20.29 -12.92 0.87
C PRO A 245 20.65 -14.24 0.17
N ILE A 246 19.70 -15.18 0.13
CA ILE A 246 19.90 -16.52 -0.45
C ILE A 246 20.07 -16.45 -1.98
N LEU A 247 19.48 -15.43 -2.61
CA LEU A 247 19.58 -15.14 -4.03
C LEU A 247 20.39 -13.84 -4.21
N ALA A 248 21.72 -13.95 -4.22
CA ALA A 248 22.63 -12.84 -4.54
C ALA A 248 23.28 -13.08 -5.90
#